data_AF-A0ABD6I786-F1
#
_entry.id   AF-A0ABD6I786-F1
#
_cell.length_a   1.000
_cell.length_b   1.000
_cell.length_c   1.000
_cell.angle_alpha   90.00
_cell.angle_beta   90.00
_cell.angle_gamma   90.00
#
_symmetry.space_group_name_H-M   'P 1'
#
loop_
_entity.id
_entity.type
_entity.pdbx_description
1 polymer ?
#
loop_
_entity_poly.entity_id
_entity_poly.type
_entity_poly.pdbx_seq_one_letter_code
_entity_poly.pdbx_strand_id
1 'polypeptide(L)'
;MKKEIKALVARRFTQAEIGQKLNVSQQTVFKWLKKQVPSGRVIPLCQLMGWEVTPHELRPDLHPTPISGIPEGVIVPQRQSVEVNHENQA
;
A
#
# COMPACT_ATOMS: atom_id res chain seq x y z
N MET A 1 6.71 6.95 9.90
CA MET A 1 6.74 6.37 8.54
C MET A 1 8.17 6.41 8.00
N LYS A 2 8.67 5.28 7.50
CA LYS A 2 10.02 5.14 6.92
C LYS A 2 10.19 6.00 5.68
N LYS A 3 11.44 6.35 5.33
CA LYS A 3 11.73 7.25 4.21
C LYS A 3 11.37 6.62 2.86
N GLU A 4 11.63 5.32 2.68
CA GLU A 4 11.32 4.59 1.45
C GLU A 4 9.81 4.61 1.14
N ILE A 5 8.95 4.48 2.15
CA ILE A 5 7.50 4.52 1.99
C ILE A 5 7.02 5.91 1.55
N LYS A 6 7.58 6.97 2.14
CA LYS A 6 7.26 8.35 1.72
C LYS A 6 7.65 8.59 0.26
N ALA A 7 8.81 8.09 -0.16
CA ALA A 7 9.27 8.20 -1.53
C ALA A 7 8.39 7.41 -2.50
N LEU A 8 7.91 6.23 -2.11
CA LEU A 8 6.97 5.44 -2.90
C LEU A 8 5.63 6.16 -3.08
N VAL A 9 5.04 6.67 -1.99
CA VAL A 9 3.82 7.48 -2.04
C VAL A 9 3.99 8.68 -2.98
N ALA A 10 5.09 9.42 -2.85
CA ALA A 10 5.37 10.60 -3.66
C ALA A 10 5.67 10.30 -5.14
N ARG A 11 6.18 9.09 -5.47
CA ARG A 11 6.39 8.66 -6.86
C ARG A 11 5.07 8.42 -7.60
N ARG A 12 4.04 7.96 -6.89
CA ARG A 12 2.76 7.59 -7.51
C ARG A 12 1.79 8.76 -7.62
N PHE A 13 1.74 9.61 -6.60
CA PHE A 13 0.85 10.75 -6.53
C PHE A 13 1.48 11.90 -5.73
N THR A 14 1.18 13.13 -6.13
CA THR A 14 1.43 14.32 -5.32
C THR A 14 0.48 14.37 -4.11
N GLN A 15 0.84 15.15 -3.08
CA GLN A 15 0.00 15.33 -1.90
C GLN A 15 -1.37 15.95 -2.24
N ALA A 16 -1.43 16.78 -3.27
CA ALA A 16 -2.67 17.40 -3.74
C ALA A 16 -3.58 16.36 -4.39
N GLU A 17 -3.05 15.49 -5.25
CA GLU A 17 -3.79 14.39 -5.87
C GLU A 17 -4.31 13.39 -4.84
N ILE A 18 -3.48 13.03 -3.84
CA ILE A 18 -3.93 12.18 -2.72
C ILE A 18 -5.08 12.86 -1.97
N GLY A 19 -4.96 14.17 -1.71
CA GLY A 19 -6.01 14.94 -1.06
C GLY A 19 -7.31 14.91 -1.83
N GLN A 20 -7.27 15.21 -3.13
CA GLN A 20 -8.43 15.16 -4.01
C GLN A 20 -9.07 13.76 -4.04
N LYS A 21 -8.27 12.70 -4.25
CA LYS A 21 -8.77 11.33 -4.34
C LYS A 21 -9.34 10.79 -3.03
N LEU A 22 -8.86 11.28 -1.88
CA LEU A 22 -9.33 10.88 -0.56
C LEU A 22 -10.30 11.90 0.06
N ASN A 23 -10.72 12.93 -0.69
CA ASN A 23 -11.59 14.00 -0.21
C ASN A 23 -11.08 14.65 1.10
N VAL A 24 -9.81 15.06 1.12
CA VAL A 24 -9.15 15.81 2.21
C VAL A 24 -8.25 16.90 1.62
N SER A 25 -7.87 17.88 2.43
CA SER A 25 -6.92 18.90 1.97
C SER A 25 -5.50 18.33 1.75
N GLN A 26 -4.72 18.93 0.84
CA GLN A 26 -3.29 18.65 0.69
C GLN A 26 -2.55 18.79 2.03
N GLN A 27 -2.87 19.80 2.82
CA GLN A 27 -2.23 20.04 4.13
C GLN A 27 -2.51 18.90 5.11
N THR A 28 -3.69 18.28 5.03
CA THR A 28 -4.03 17.09 5.82
C THR A 28 -3.12 15.93 5.43
N VAL A 29 -2.91 15.69 4.13
CA VAL A 29 -1.99 14.66 3.63
C VAL A 29 -0.55 14.95 4.07
N PHE A 30 -0.10 16.21 3.98
CA PHE A 30 1.22 16.62 4.49
C PHE A 30 1.41 16.23 5.97
N LYS A 31 0.40 16.51 6.81
CA LYS A 31 0.42 16.14 8.24
C LYS A 31 0.55 14.62 8.42
N TRP A 32 -0.12 13.81 7.60
CA TRP A 32 0.01 12.35 7.65
C TRP A 32 1.42 11.88 7.33
N LEU A 33 2.00 12.40 6.25
CA LEU A 33 3.36 12.04 5.82
C LEU A 33 4.43 12.54 6.79
N LYS A 34 4.18 13.62 7.54
CA LYS A 34 5.08 14.12 8.58
C LYS A 34 4.94 13.37 9.90
N LYS A 35 3.71 13.11 10.35
CA LYS A 35 3.41 12.51 11.66
C LYS A 35 2.98 11.05 11.50
N GLN A 36 1.70 10.83 11.23
CA GLN A 36 1.10 9.51 11.17
C GLN A 36 -0.21 9.56 10.38
N VAL A 37 -0.49 8.49 9.64
CA VAL A 37 -1.78 8.30 8.95
C VAL A 37 -2.85 7.93 9.99
N PRO A 38 -4.01 8.60 10.01
CA PRO A 38 -5.13 8.23 10.89
C PRO A 38 -5.62 6.81 10.59
N SER A 39 -6.11 6.10 11.61
CA SER A 39 -6.61 4.72 11.50
C SER A 39 -7.60 4.54 10.35
N GLY A 40 -8.64 5.38 10.29
CA GLY A 40 -9.65 5.34 9.21
C GLY A 40 -9.15 5.77 7.82
N ARG A 41 -7.88 6.17 7.68
CA ARG A 41 -7.26 6.57 6.41
C ARG A 41 -6.15 5.63 5.95
N VAL A 42 -5.79 4.63 6.74
CA VAL A 42 -4.79 3.62 6.38
C VAL A 42 -5.25 2.83 5.16
N ILE A 43 -6.39 2.15 5.26
CA ILE A 43 -6.92 1.30 4.17
C ILE A 43 -7.18 2.12 2.88
N PRO A 44 -7.83 3.29 2.92
CA PRO A 44 -8.01 4.11 1.72
C PRO A 44 -6.69 4.52 1.04
N LEU A 45 -5.65 4.82 1.82
CA LEU A 45 -4.34 5.14 1.27
C LEU A 45 -3.68 3.91 0.64
N CYS A 46 -3.72 2.74 1.29
CA CYS A 46 -3.20 1.49 0.73
C CYS A 46 -3.90 1.12 -0.58
N GLN A 47 -5.23 1.22 -0.63
CA GLN A 47 -6.02 0.99 -1.84
C GLN A 47 -5.64 1.95 -2.97
N LEU A 48 -5.50 3.25 -2.66
CA LEU A 48 -5.07 4.25 -3.62
C LEU A 48 -3.67 3.93 -4.20
N MET A 49 -2.79 3.41 -3.36
CA MET A 49 -1.43 2.98 -3.73
C MET A 49 -1.38 1.59 -4.36
N GLY A 50 -2.52 0.95 -4.66
CA GLY A 50 -2.54 -0.39 -5.26
C GLY A 50 -1.92 -1.47 -4.37
N TRP A 51 -1.93 -1.28 -3.05
CA TRP A 51 -1.34 -2.16 -2.05
C TRP A 51 0.19 -2.33 -2.12
N GLU A 52 0.89 -1.49 -2.89
CA GLU A 52 2.37 -1.39 -2.83
C GLU A 52 2.86 -0.86 -1.47
N VAL A 53 1.98 -0.20 -0.73
CA VAL A 53 2.17 0.18 0.68
C VAL A 53 1.12 -0.53 1.51
N THR A 54 1.56 -1.23 2.56
CA THR A 54 0.69 -2.04 3.41
C THR A 54 0.24 -1.30 4.68
N PRO A 55 -0.87 -1.73 5.30
CA PRO A 55 -1.31 -1.16 6.59
C PRO A 55 -0.26 -1.31 7.69
N HIS A 56 0.47 -2.44 7.69
CA HIS A 56 1.57 -2.71 8.60
C HIS A 56 2.71 -1.68 8.51
N GLU A 57 3.07 -1.24 7.30
CA GLU A 57 4.12 -0.24 7.10
C GLU A 57 3.71 1.17 7.52
N LEU A 58 2.42 1.48 7.48
CA LEU A 58 1.87 2.78 7.88
C LEU A 58 1.61 2.86 9.39
N ARG A 59 1.04 1.80 9.96
CA ARG A 59 0.54 1.71 11.35
C ARG A 59 0.75 0.29 11.90
N PRO A 60 2.00 -0.11 12.22
CA PRO A 60 2.27 -1.43 12.79
C PRO A 60 1.61 -1.60 14.18
N ASP A 61 1.28 -0.51 14.85
CA ASP A 61 0.53 -0.48 16.11
C ASP A 61 -0.90 -1.00 15.98
N LEU A 62 -1.55 -0.79 14.83
CA LEU A 62 -2.90 -1.28 14.54
C LEU A 62 -2.89 -2.55 13.68
N HIS A 63 -1.83 -2.74 12.90
CA HIS A 63 -1.66 -3.84 11.96
C HIS A 63 -0.36 -4.57 12.28
N PRO A 64 -0.32 -5.44 13.31
CA PRO A 64 0.92 -6.03 13.80
C PRO A 64 1.53 -7.07 12.84
N THR A 65 0.72 -7.65 11.94
CA THR A 65 1.20 -8.60 10.94
C THR A 65 1.28 -7.96 9.55
N PRO A 66 2.21 -8.38 8.67
CA PRO A 66 2.36 -7.82 7.33
C PRO A 66 1.11 -7.93 6.44
N ILE A 67 0.28 -8.94 6.67
CA ILE A 67 -0.97 -9.19 5.92
C ILE A 67 -2.20 -8.57 6.58
N SER A 68 -2.06 -7.96 7.77
CA SER A 68 -3.19 -7.38 8.49
C SER A 68 -3.81 -6.24 7.68
N GLY A 69 -5.13 -6.32 7.46
CA GLY A 69 -5.87 -5.31 6.72
C GLY A 69 -5.68 -5.34 5.19
N ILE A 70 -5.01 -6.37 4.66
CA ILE A 70 -4.91 -6.61 3.21
C ILE A 70 -6.05 -7.57 2.79
N PRO A 71 -6.80 -7.30 1.72
CA PRO A 71 -7.85 -8.18 1.22
C PRO A 71 -7.27 -9.45 0.58
N GLU A 72 -7.98 -10.58 0.72
CA GLU A 72 -7.52 -11.91 0.26
C GLU A 72 -7.13 -11.94 -1.22
N GLY A 73 -7.84 -11.22 -2.08
CA GLY A 73 -7.56 -11.14 -3.52
C GLY A 73 -6.26 -10.41 -3.89
N VAL A 74 -5.65 -9.68 -2.95
CA VAL A 74 -4.34 -9.02 -3.12
C VAL A 74 -3.21 -9.89 -2.57
N ILE A 75 -3.50 -10.72 -1.56
CA ILE A 75 -2.58 -11.72 -0.99
C ILE A 75 -2.49 -12.96 -1.91
N VAL A 76 -2.81 -12.84 -3.19
CA VAL A 76 -2.39 -13.89 -4.13
C VAL A 76 -0.87 -13.84 -4.15
N PRO A 77 -0.18 -14.93 -3.76
CA PRO A 77 1.24 -15.02 -4.07
C PRO A 77 1.33 -14.81 -5.57
N GLN A 78 2.31 -14.04 -6.03
CA GLN A 78 2.76 -14.20 -7.40
C GLN A 78 3.14 -15.68 -7.54
N ARG A 79 2.17 -16.51 -7.92
CA ARG A 79 2.47 -17.78 -8.56
C ARG A 79 3.18 -17.31 -9.82
N GLN A 80 4.50 -17.25 -9.76
CA GLN A 80 5.29 -17.56 -10.93
C GLN A 80 4.58 -18.74 -11.56
N SER A 81 3.97 -18.51 -12.72
CA SER A 81 3.55 -19.57 -13.60
C SER A 81 4.78 -20.44 -13.74
N VAL A 82 4.82 -21.55 -13.01
CA VAL A 82 5.80 -22.58 -13.23
C VAL A 82 5.39 -23.13 -14.59
N GLU A 83 6.01 -22.62 -15.66
CA GLU A 83 6.08 -23.34 -16.93
C GLU A 83 6.88 -24.61 -16.63
N VAL A 84 6.18 -25.62 -16.10
CA VAL A 84 6.62 -27.00 -16.18
C VAL A 84 6.50 -27.40 -17.64
N ASN A 85 7.56 -27.11 -18.40
CA ASN A 85 7.79 -27.73 -19.70
C ASN A 85 7.92 -29.23 -19.45
N HIS A 86 6.79 -29.93 -19.51
CA HIS A 86 6.78 -31.36 -19.72
C HIS A 86 7.18 -31.56 -21.18
N GLU A 87 8.48 -31.50 -21.46
CA GLU A 87 9.01 -31.98 -22.73
C GLU A 87 8.66 -33.46 -22.84
N ASN A 88 7.74 -33.72 -23.77
CA ASN A 88 7.30 -35.02 -24.21
C ASN A 88 8.49 -35.96 -24.41
N GLN A 89 8.45 -37.10 -23.71
CA GLN A 89 9.10 -38.30 -24.20
C GLN A 89 8.37 -38.77 -25.45
N ALA A 90 9.09 -38.82 -26.57
CA ALA A 90 8.81 -39.69 -27.72
C ALA A 90 10.12 -39.91 -28.49
#